data_AF-A0A1Q5HMG1-F1
#
_entry.id   AF-A0A1Q5HMG1-F1
#
_cell.length_a   1.000
_cell.length_b   1.000
_cell.length_c   1.000
_cell.angle_alpha   90.00
_cell.angle_beta   90.00
_cell.angle_gamma   90.00
#
_symmetry.space_group_name_H-M   'P 1'
#
loop_
_entity.id
_entity.type
_entity.pdbx_description
1 polymer ?
#
loop_
_entity_poly.entity_id
_entity_poly.type
_entity_poly.pdbx_seq_one_letter_code
_entity_poly.pdbx_strand_id
1 'polypeptide(L)'
;MPRHLFAADGISLDVAYANDVIITSRGPDGRATSSISEPWLQAAMLHAAHLQLGARVLEVGSGGYNAALIADIFGPGGTVATVDIDAAVIDRARTTLDRVGYRQVTSRMVYAVMRRR
;
A
#
# COMPACT_ATOMS: atom_id res chain seq x y z
N MET A 1 -1.63 -10.55 -7.49
CA MET A 1 -1.41 -10.17 -6.08
C MET A 1 -2.48 -10.75 -5.15
N PRO A 2 -2.14 -11.45 -4.05
CA PRO A 2 -3.10 -11.89 -3.04
C PRO A 2 -3.51 -10.74 -2.09
N ARG A 3 -4.56 -9.99 -2.43
CA ARG A 3 -5.04 -8.80 -1.67
C ARG A 3 -5.29 -9.06 -0.19
N HIS A 4 -5.83 -10.24 0.14
CA HIS A 4 -6.12 -10.66 1.52
C HIS A 4 -4.88 -10.72 2.42
N LEU A 5 -3.67 -10.92 1.87
CA LEU A 5 -2.44 -10.95 2.67
C LEU A 5 -2.03 -9.58 3.21
N PHE A 6 -2.57 -8.50 2.64
CA PHE A 6 -2.33 -7.12 3.09
C PHE A 6 -3.42 -6.60 4.03
N ALA A 7 -4.52 -7.35 4.17
CA ALA A 7 -5.63 -7.02 5.08
C ALA A 7 -5.26 -7.35 6.53
N ALA A 8 -6.09 -6.87 7.47
CA ALA A 8 -6.00 -7.30 8.86
C ALA A 8 -6.35 -8.79 9.01
N ASP A 9 -5.85 -9.42 10.07
CA ASP A 9 -6.15 -10.82 10.36
C ASP A 9 -7.66 -11.05 10.54
N GLY A 10 -8.14 -12.21 10.08
CA GLY A 10 -9.55 -12.61 10.21
C GLY A 10 -10.49 -12.07 9.12
N ILE A 11 -10.00 -11.28 8.16
CA ILE A 11 -10.78 -10.88 6.99
C ILE A 11 -11.02 -12.09 6.07
N SER A 12 -12.27 -12.38 5.73
CA SER A 12 -12.62 -13.45 4.79
C SER A 12 -12.17 -13.11 3.37
N LEU A 13 -11.99 -14.14 2.53
CA LEU A 13 -11.67 -13.93 1.12
C LEU A 13 -12.77 -13.13 0.40
N ASP A 14 -14.03 -13.39 0.70
CA ASP A 14 -15.16 -12.65 0.10
C ASP A 14 -15.06 -11.15 0.37
N VAL A 15 -14.74 -10.77 1.61
CA VAL A 15 -14.52 -9.35 1.97
C VAL A 15 -13.24 -8.82 1.31
N ALA A 16 -12.16 -9.61 1.31
CA ALA A 16 -10.89 -9.17 0.74
C ALA A 16 -10.96 -8.89 -0.77
N TYR A 17 -11.84 -9.58 -1.49
CA TYR A 17 -12.01 -9.47 -2.94
C TYR A 17 -13.29 -8.73 -3.35
N ALA A 18 -14.09 -8.26 -2.39
CA ALA A 18 -15.19 -7.35 -2.67
C ALA A 18 -14.68 -6.01 -3.24
N ASN A 19 -15.54 -5.36 -4.03
CA ASN A 19 -15.27 -4.02 -4.54
C ASN A 19 -15.59 -2.95 -3.48
N ASP A 20 -14.91 -3.05 -2.33
CA ASP A 20 -15.09 -2.18 -1.17
C ASP A 20 -13.73 -1.93 -0.47
N VAL A 21 -13.71 -0.97 0.45
CA VAL A 21 -12.59 -0.59 1.29
C VAL A 21 -12.42 -1.61 2.42
N ILE A 22 -11.16 -1.94 2.75
CA ILE A 22 -10.84 -2.74 3.93
C ILE A 22 -10.12 -1.85 4.93
N ILE A 23 -10.72 -1.63 6.11
CA ILE A 23 -10.06 -0.88 7.19
C ILE A 23 -9.01 -1.76 7.84
N THR A 24 -7.75 -1.30 7.84
CA THR A 24 -6.61 -2.04 8.39
C THR A 24 -6.15 -1.49 9.74
N SER A 25 -6.53 -0.27 10.10
CA SER A 25 -6.26 0.31 11.41
C SER A 25 -7.30 1.36 11.78
N ARG A 26 -7.51 1.52 13.10
CA ARG A 26 -8.33 2.57 13.69
C ARG A 26 -7.53 3.31 14.76
N GLY A 27 -7.77 4.60 14.86
CA GLY A 27 -7.21 5.44 15.92
C GLY A 27 -7.93 5.24 17.27
N PRO A 28 -7.43 5.88 18.34
CA PRO A 28 -8.05 5.82 19.68
C PRO A 28 -9.50 6.32 19.73
N ASP A 29 -9.88 7.20 18.80
CA ASP A 29 -11.25 7.73 18.64
C ASP A 29 -12.17 6.82 17.79
N GLY A 30 -11.68 5.65 17.39
CA GLY A 30 -12.39 4.68 16.55
C GLY A 30 -12.42 5.03 15.05
N ARG A 31 -11.88 6.18 14.64
CA ARG A 31 -11.85 6.56 13.22
C ARG A 31 -10.84 5.71 12.46
N ALA A 32 -11.16 5.39 11.21
CA ALA A 32 -10.23 4.70 10.33
C ALA A 32 -8.99 5.56 10.09
N THR A 33 -7.81 4.99 10.31
CA THR A 33 -6.51 5.67 10.11
C THR A 33 -5.70 5.05 8.98
N SER A 34 -6.00 3.80 8.61
CA SER A 34 -5.39 3.12 7.47
C SER A 34 -6.42 2.19 6.82
N SER A 35 -6.30 2.02 5.51
CA SER A 35 -7.17 1.15 4.74
C SER A 35 -6.49 0.65 3.47
N ILE A 36 -7.01 -0.44 2.93
CA ILE A 36 -6.81 -0.80 1.53
C ILE A 36 -7.97 -0.19 0.76
N SER A 37 -7.66 0.68 -0.20
CA SER A 37 -8.65 1.28 -1.09
C SER A 37 -9.43 0.22 -1.87
N GLU A 38 -10.58 0.62 -2.41
CA GLU A 38 -11.37 -0.22 -3.31
C GLU A 38 -10.53 -0.63 -4.52
N PRO A 39 -10.68 -1.87 -5.03
CA PRO A 39 -9.83 -2.35 -6.12
C PRO A 39 -10.07 -1.56 -7.42
N TRP A 40 -11.31 -1.10 -7.68
CA TRP A 40 -11.60 -0.25 -8.84
C TRP A 40 -10.84 1.10 -8.78
N LEU A 41 -10.75 1.71 -7.60
CA LEU A 41 -10.06 2.99 -7.42
C LEU A 41 -8.56 2.84 -7.66
N GLN A 42 -7.95 1.79 -7.12
CA GLN A 42 -6.53 1.50 -7.37
C GLN A 42 -6.25 1.25 -8.85
N ALA A 43 -7.12 0.49 -9.53
CA ALA A 43 -6.99 0.29 -10.97
C ALA A 43 -7.07 1.62 -11.75
N ALA A 44 -8.00 2.51 -11.38
CA ALA A 44 -8.11 3.83 -11.99
C ALA A 44 -6.86 4.71 -11.74
N MET A 45 -6.33 4.70 -10.51
CA MET A 45 -5.09 5.41 -10.15
C MET A 45 -3.89 4.90 -10.96
N LEU A 46 -3.74 3.58 -11.08
CA LEU A 46 -2.64 2.96 -11.81
C LEU A 46 -2.73 3.23 -13.32
N HIS A 47 -3.95 3.23 -13.87
CA HIS A 47 -4.19 3.60 -15.26
C HIS A 47 -3.79 5.06 -15.51
N ALA A 48 -4.24 5.98 -14.66
CA ALA A 48 -3.93 7.40 -14.78
C ALA A 48 -2.45 7.73 -14.55
N ALA A 49 -1.72 6.88 -13.81
CA ALA A 49 -0.30 7.06 -13.56
C ALA A 49 0.59 6.79 -14.78
N HIS A 50 0.07 6.13 -15.83
CA HIS A 50 0.79 5.81 -17.07
C HIS A 50 2.20 5.24 -16.82
N LEU A 51 2.31 4.31 -15.87
CA LEU A 51 3.58 3.71 -15.46
C LEU A 51 4.28 3.03 -16.65
N GLN A 52 5.57 3.27 -16.77
CA GLN A 52 6.41 2.68 -17.81
C GLN A 52 7.24 1.53 -17.24
N LEU A 53 7.69 0.61 -18.10
CA LEU A 53 8.64 -0.43 -17.71
C LEU A 53 9.91 0.21 -17.13
N GLY A 54 10.41 -0.36 -16.03
CA GLY A 54 11.60 0.18 -15.34
C GLY A 54 11.38 1.49 -14.57
N ALA A 55 10.13 1.94 -14.38
CA ALA A 55 9.84 3.18 -13.66
C ALA A 55 10.34 3.17 -12.20
N ARG A 56 10.64 4.37 -11.70
CA ARG A 56 10.94 4.63 -10.28
C ARG A 56 9.79 5.43 -9.70
N VAL A 57 9.08 4.84 -8.74
CA VAL A 57 7.80 5.39 -8.24
C VAL A 57 7.90 5.72 -6.76
N LEU A 58 7.32 6.85 -6.37
CA LEU A 58 7.05 7.21 -4.98
C LEU A 58 5.56 7.06 -4.70
N GLU A 59 5.21 6.21 -3.75
CA GLU A 59 3.87 6.12 -3.16
C GLU A 59 3.87 6.82 -1.80
N VAL A 60 2.86 7.68 -1.56
CA VAL A 60 2.65 8.36 -0.28
C VAL A 60 1.33 7.89 0.33
N GLY A 61 1.39 7.38 1.56
CA GLY A 61 0.32 6.60 2.18
C GLY A 61 0.57 5.12 1.93
N SER A 62 1.17 4.43 2.90
CA SER A 62 1.58 3.03 2.75
C SER A 62 0.54 2.05 3.28
N GLY A 63 0.81 0.78 2.98
CA GLY A 63 -0.06 -0.38 3.18
C GLY A 63 0.43 -1.58 2.38
N GLY A 64 1.40 -1.36 1.48
CA GLY A 64 2.12 -2.39 0.73
C GLY A 64 1.36 -2.91 -0.48
N TYR A 65 0.03 -3.03 -0.42
CA TYR A 65 -0.75 -3.63 -1.50
C TYR A 65 -0.63 -2.86 -2.82
N ASN A 66 -0.84 -1.54 -2.78
CA ASN A 66 -0.78 -0.72 -3.99
C ASN A 66 0.66 -0.62 -4.53
N ALA A 67 1.67 -0.46 -3.66
CA ALA A 67 3.07 -0.56 -4.05
C ALA A 67 3.42 -1.88 -4.76
N ALA A 68 2.85 -2.99 -4.31
CA ALA A 68 3.06 -4.29 -4.93
C ALA A 68 2.40 -4.35 -6.33
N LEU A 69 1.21 -3.76 -6.50
CA LEU A 69 0.58 -3.62 -7.83
C LEU A 69 1.39 -2.73 -8.78
N ILE A 70 1.92 -1.60 -8.28
CA ILE A 70 2.82 -0.73 -9.05
C ILE A 70 4.03 -1.53 -9.55
N ALA A 71 4.62 -2.34 -8.66
CA ALA A 71 5.79 -3.13 -8.98
C ALA A 71 5.53 -4.26 -10.00
N ASP A 72 4.32 -4.83 -10.02
CA ASP A 72 3.90 -5.78 -11.06
C ASP A 72 3.82 -5.10 -12.45
N ILE A 73 3.41 -3.82 -12.51
CA ILE A 73 3.20 -3.12 -13.79
C ILE A 73 4.52 -2.78 -14.49
N PHE A 74 5.52 -2.24 -13.79
CA PHE A 74 6.77 -1.81 -14.43
C PHE A 74 7.79 -2.95 -14.64
N GLY A 75 7.54 -4.14 -14.06
CA GLY A 75 8.36 -5.33 -14.24
C GLY A 75 9.80 -5.25 -13.68
N PRO A 76 10.70 -6.13 -14.14
CA PRO A 76 12.10 -6.12 -13.70
C PRO A 76 12.80 -4.79 -14.03
N GLY A 77 13.60 -4.27 -13.10
CA GLY A 77 14.43 -3.07 -13.30
C GLY A 77 13.82 -1.75 -12.81
N GLY A 78 12.53 -1.74 -12.43
CA GLY A 78 11.92 -0.61 -11.73
C GLY A 78 12.00 -0.73 -10.21
N THR A 79 11.67 0.34 -9.49
CA THR A 79 11.65 0.37 -8.03
C THR A 79 10.48 1.20 -7.49
N VAL A 80 9.95 0.81 -6.32
CA VAL A 80 8.96 1.59 -5.57
C VAL A 80 9.55 2.01 -4.24
N ALA A 81 9.45 3.29 -3.90
CA ALA A 81 9.53 3.76 -2.53
C ALA A 81 8.10 4.03 -2.03
N THR A 82 7.67 3.36 -0.96
CA THR A 82 6.38 3.61 -0.31
C THR A 82 6.62 4.21 1.07
N VAL A 83 5.91 5.30 1.39
CA VAL A 83 6.12 6.04 2.63
C VAL A 83 4.84 6.29 3.40
N ASP A 84 4.96 6.31 4.72
CA ASP A 84 3.87 6.61 5.64
C ASP A 84 4.39 7.32 6.89
N ILE A 85 3.49 8.00 7.60
CA ILE A 85 3.78 8.63 8.89
C ILE A 85 3.65 7.65 10.06
N ASP A 86 2.91 6.55 9.89
CA ASP A 86 2.65 5.56 10.93
C ASP A 86 3.64 4.38 10.81
N ALA A 87 4.47 4.20 11.85
CA ALA A 87 5.43 3.11 11.94
C ALA A 87 4.77 1.72 11.84
N ALA A 88 3.60 1.53 12.43
CA ALA A 88 2.89 0.26 12.40
C ALA A 88 2.39 -0.08 10.99
N VAL A 89 2.01 0.94 10.21
CA VAL A 89 1.68 0.77 8.79
C VAL A 89 2.91 0.32 8.00
N ILE A 90 4.06 0.97 8.23
CA ILE A 90 5.33 0.62 7.56
C ILE A 90 5.78 -0.80 7.90
N ASP A 91 5.72 -1.21 9.17
CA ASP A 91 6.14 -2.54 9.58
C ASP A 91 5.27 -3.65 9.00
N ARG A 92 3.95 -3.45 8.96
CA ARG A 92 3.03 -4.38 8.28
C ARG A 92 3.30 -4.45 6.78
N ALA A 93 3.48 -3.30 6.12
CA ALA A 93 3.76 -3.24 4.69
C ALA A 93 5.06 -3.97 4.37
N ARG A 94 6.15 -3.68 5.09
CA ARG A 94 7.45 -4.34 4.94
C ARG A 94 7.34 -5.86 5.12
N THR A 95 6.77 -6.30 6.24
CA THR A 95 6.63 -7.74 6.55
C THR A 95 5.83 -8.47 5.48
N THR A 96 4.74 -7.86 5.00
CA THR A 96 3.89 -8.47 3.97
C THR A 96 4.58 -8.51 2.62
N LEU A 97 5.22 -7.42 2.21
CA LEU A 97 5.98 -7.33 0.95
C LEU A 97 7.14 -8.34 0.92
N ASP A 98 7.86 -8.50 2.03
CA ASP A 98 8.92 -9.51 2.17
C ASP A 98 8.34 -10.92 2.04
N ARG A 99 7.22 -11.20 2.72
CA ARG A 99 6.53 -12.50 2.66
C ARG A 99 6.04 -12.84 1.26
N VAL A 100 5.59 -11.86 0.48
CA VAL A 100 5.09 -12.07 -0.91
C VAL A 100 6.17 -11.86 -1.98
N GLY A 101 7.41 -11.56 -1.60
CA GLY A 101 8.57 -11.56 -2.49
C GLY A 101 8.89 -10.25 -3.22
N TYR A 102 8.31 -9.11 -2.81
CA TYR A 102 8.45 -7.81 -3.50
C TYR A 102 9.67 -7.01 -3.01
N ARG A 103 10.87 -7.53 -3.27
CA ARG A 103 12.14 -6.92 -2.82
C ARG A 103 12.47 -5.58 -3.49
N GLN A 104 11.84 -5.27 -4.62
CA GLN A 104 11.97 -4.00 -5.34
C GLN A 104 11.14 -2.86 -4.72
N VAL A 105 10.38 -3.15 -3.66
CA VAL A 105 9.58 -2.17 -2.92
C VAL A 105 10.27 -1.86 -1.59
N THR A 106 10.66 -0.61 -1.38
CA THR A 106 11.22 -0.14 -0.11
C THR A 106 10.18 0.65 0.67
N SER A 107 9.89 0.22 1.90
CA SER A 107 8.98 0.93 2.81
C SER A 107 9.77 1.84 3.75
N ARG A 108 9.38 3.12 3.90
CA ARG A 108 10.07 4.07 4.78
C ARG A 108 9.09 4.95 5.54
N MET A 109 9.31 5.09 6.85
CA MET A 109 8.57 6.08 7.62
C MET A 109 9.07 7.50 7.27
N VAL A 110 8.15 8.45 7.20
CA VAL A 110 8.44 9.87 7.00
C VAL A 110 7.77 10.69 8.10
N TYR A 111 8.44 11.76 8.55
CA TYR A 111 7.85 12.67 9.52
C TYR A 111 7.21 13.85 8.81
N ALA A 112 5.99 14.20 9.19
CA ALA A 112 5.39 15.45 8.77
C ALA A 112 6.17 16.61 9.41
N VAL A 113 6.86 17.42 8.59
CA VAL A 113 7.41 18.70 9.05
C VAL A 113 6.24 19.66 9.19
N MET A 114 5.65 19.74 10.38
CA MET A 114 4.68 20.78 10.70
C MET A 114 5.40 22.14 10.67
N ARG A 115 5.29 22.87 9.55
CA ARG A 115 5.51 24.32 9.58
C ARG A 115 4.36 24.92 10.38
N ARG A 116 4.65 25.34 11.62
CA ARG A 116 3.75 26.24 12.36
C ARG A 116 3.53 27.49 11.49
N ARG A 117 2.28 27.73 11.10
CA ARG A 117 1.86 29.06 10.63
C ARG A 117 1.74 29.99 11.82
#